data_AF-A0A3A9GQ86-F1
#
_entry.id   AF-A0A3A9GQ86-F1
#
_cell.length_a   1.000
_cell.length_b   1.000
_cell.length_c   1.000
_cell.angle_alpha   90.00
_cell.angle_beta   90.00
_cell.angle_gamma   90.00
#
_symmetry.space_group_name_H-M   'P 1'
#
loop_
_entity.id
_entity.type
_entity.pdbx_description
1 polymer ?
#
loop_
_entity_poly.entity_id
_entity_poly.type
_entity_poly.pdbx_seq_one_letter_code
_entity_poly.pdbx_strand_id
1 'polypeptide(L)'
;MKINKEYLLPFLIYNKPITYNNIILYPVTMNDVIMFQTFSNSITVRKNSIFRNKQIIKMSYLDFLFYSFGNTDLENEYKISDLSQYLFFALQLLRLCCKDQEVKIFQGNIFINNKIVTPEIFDDLRRIIIIQNEIDFDIDEFLNYDTEQKLLNAQHSVNKEENQANIEDYIDSLIIAMNISEERVMHMTIRKFWRYIKRYQLHEGYTIAKTGECSGMVSFKEPIKHWMASLEVDDKYKNIKMDENELKSKVS
;
A
#
# COMPACT_ATOMS: atom_id res chain seq x y z
N MET A 1 4.62 0.13 -21.97
CA MET A 1 3.24 0.35 -21.49
C MET A 1 3.33 0.90 -20.08
N LYS A 2 2.65 1.99 -19.74
CA LYS A 2 2.72 2.55 -18.37
C LYS A 2 1.68 1.84 -17.50
N ILE A 3 2.12 1.05 -16.52
CA ILE A 3 1.24 0.43 -15.54
C ILE A 3 0.77 1.52 -14.57
N ASN A 4 -0.53 1.79 -14.50
CA ASN A 4 -1.11 2.76 -13.57
C ASN A 4 -2.54 2.33 -13.17
N LYS A 5 -3.17 3.07 -12.26
CA LYS A 5 -4.54 2.76 -11.80
C LYS A 5 -5.57 2.73 -12.93
N GLU A 6 -5.46 3.63 -13.90
CA GLU A 6 -6.37 3.71 -15.05
C GLU A 6 -6.27 2.47 -15.92
N TYR A 7 -5.04 2.04 -16.23
CA TYR A 7 -4.77 0.83 -16.99
C TYR A 7 -5.32 -0.42 -16.28
N LEU A 8 -5.17 -0.48 -14.96
CA LEU A 8 -5.63 -1.62 -14.16
C LEU A 8 -7.12 -1.56 -13.81
N LEU A 9 -7.80 -0.44 -14.03
CA LEU A 9 -9.20 -0.20 -13.62
C LEU A 9 -10.17 -1.33 -14.01
N PRO A 10 -10.15 -1.90 -15.25
CA PRO A 10 -11.05 -2.98 -15.63
C PRO A 10 -10.95 -4.23 -14.74
N PHE A 11 -9.75 -4.47 -14.18
CA PHE A 11 -9.49 -5.56 -13.26
C PHE A 11 -9.87 -5.17 -11.83
N LEU A 12 -9.52 -3.94 -11.42
CA LEU A 12 -9.76 -3.43 -10.07
C LEU A 12 -11.26 -3.32 -9.72
N ILE A 13 -12.14 -3.01 -10.66
CA ILE A 13 -13.58 -2.85 -10.38
C ILE A 13 -14.18 -4.15 -9.81
N TYR A 14 -13.76 -5.28 -10.37
CA TYR A 14 -14.31 -6.60 -10.06
C TYR A 14 -13.31 -7.52 -9.37
N ASN A 15 -12.19 -6.98 -8.86
CA ASN A 15 -11.14 -7.76 -8.20
C ASN A 15 -10.64 -8.93 -9.05
N LYS A 16 -10.52 -8.73 -10.37
CA LYS A 16 -10.08 -9.78 -11.28
C LYS A 16 -8.56 -9.96 -11.23
N PRO A 17 -8.07 -11.17 -11.51
CA PRO A 17 -6.64 -11.41 -11.70
C PRO A 17 -6.12 -10.61 -12.91
N ILE A 18 -4.86 -10.20 -12.85
CA ILE A 18 -4.18 -9.45 -13.90
C ILE A 18 -3.15 -10.35 -14.57
N THR A 19 -3.20 -10.49 -15.89
CA THR A 19 -2.15 -11.19 -16.64
C THR A 19 -1.11 -10.20 -17.12
N TYR A 20 0.14 -10.39 -16.71
CA TYR A 20 1.29 -9.60 -17.14
C TYR A 20 2.44 -10.53 -17.49
N ASN A 21 2.96 -10.45 -18.71
CA ASN A 21 4.12 -11.25 -19.12
C ASN A 21 3.94 -12.78 -18.93
N ASN A 22 2.73 -13.30 -19.12
CA ASN A 22 2.31 -14.68 -18.85
C ASN A 22 2.33 -15.10 -17.37
N ILE A 23 2.41 -14.11 -16.47
CA ILE A 23 2.26 -14.27 -15.03
C ILE A 23 0.88 -13.75 -14.65
N ILE A 24 0.12 -14.55 -13.89
CA ILE A 24 -1.22 -14.17 -13.40
C ILE A 24 -1.11 -13.69 -11.95
N LEU A 25 -1.44 -12.42 -11.70
CA LEU A 25 -1.47 -11.85 -10.36
C LEU A 25 -2.91 -11.79 -9.82
N TYR A 26 -3.14 -12.51 -8.74
CA TYR A 26 -4.38 -12.49 -7.99
C TYR A 26 -4.34 -11.41 -6.90
N PRO A 27 -5.44 -10.67 -6.69
CA PRO A 27 -5.56 -9.81 -5.53
C PRO A 27 -5.56 -10.66 -4.25
N VAL A 28 -4.90 -10.17 -3.22
CA VAL A 28 -4.78 -10.87 -1.94
C VAL A 28 -6.07 -10.72 -1.14
N THR A 29 -6.45 -11.77 -0.43
CA THR A 29 -7.67 -11.85 0.37
C THR A 29 -7.44 -11.51 1.83
N MET A 30 -8.50 -11.19 2.56
CA MET A 30 -8.42 -10.92 4.00
C MET A 30 -7.94 -12.14 4.80
N ASN A 31 -8.12 -13.37 4.27
CA ASN A 31 -7.53 -14.58 4.85
C ASN A 31 -6.02 -14.46 5.09
N ASP A 32 -5.33 -13.75 4.20
CA ASP A 32 -3.87 -13.64 4.20
C ASP A 32 -3.39 -12.24 4.63
N VAL A 33 -4.26 -11.42 5.23
CA VAL A 33 -3.98 -10.00 5.50
C VAL A 33 -2.75 -9.77 6.38
N ILE A 34 -2.57 -10.59 7.42
CA ILE A 34 -1.44 -10.48 8.35
C ILE A 34 -0.13 -10.77 7.61
N MET A 35 -0.08 -11.90 6.88
CA MET A 35 1.09 -12.27 6.08
C MET A 35 1.39 -11.22 5.01
N PHE A 36 0.35 -10.72 4.34
CA PHE A 36 0.48 -9.70 3.32
C PHE A 36 1.07 -8.39 3.86
N GLN A 37 0.62 -7.93 5.05
CA GLN A 37 1.15 -6.74 5.70
C GLN A 37 2.65 -6.91 5.99
N THR A 38 3.05 -8.05 6.57
CA THR A 38 4.47 -8.34 6.84
C THR A 38 5.29 -8.35 5.55
N PHE A 39 4.84 -9.05 4.51
CA PHE A 39 5.63 -9.20 3.29
C PHE A 39 5.65 -7.94 2.41
N SER A 40 4.64 -7.08 2.50
CA SER A 40 4.58 -5.81 1.76
C SER A 40 5.72 -4.86 2.10
N ASN A 41 6.29 -4.96 3.31
CA ASN A 41 7.45 -4.16 3.73
C ASN A 41 8.64 -4.31 2.79
N SER A 42 8.79 -5.48 2.16
CA SER A 42 9.87 -5.73 1.20
C SER A 42 9.79 -4.87 -0.07
N ILE A 43 8.59 -4.37 -0.43
CA ILE A 43 8.37 -3.60 -1.66
C ILE A 43 8.02 -2.13 -1.43
N THR A 44 7.91 -1.69 -0.17
CA THR A 44 7.54 -0.31 0.20
C THR A 44 8.72 0.51 0.73
N VAL A 45 9.95 0.04 0.54
CA VAL A 45 11.14 0.80 0.98
C VAL A 45 11.53 1.81 -0.08
N ARG A 46 11.62 3.09 0.31
CA ARG A 46 12.11 4.15 -0.58
C ARG A 46 13.64 4.13 -0.65
N LYS A 47 14.18 3.16 -1.40
CA LYS A 47 15.62 2.96 -1.59
C LYS A 47 16.37 4.27 -1.92
N ASN A 48 15.79 5.08 -2.80
CA ASN A 48 16.43 6.29 -3.32
C ASN A 48 16.36 7.48 -2.35
N SER A 49 15.51 7.39 -1.32
CA SER A 49 15.33 8.42 -0.29
C SER A 49 16.10 8.10 0.99
N ILE A 50 16.12 6.82 1.37
CA ILE A 50 16.64 6.37 2.67
C ILE A 50 18.15 6.13 2.62
N PHE A 51 18.65 5.48 1.56
CA PHE A 51 20.05 5.06 1.51
C PHE A 51 20.96 6.13 0.95
N ARG A 52 22.10 6.38 1.63
CA ARG A 52 23.10 7.37 1.20
C ARG A 52 24.14 6.78 0.25
N ASN A 53 24.29 5.46 0.26
CA ASN A 53 25.26 4.77 -0.59
C ASN A 53 24.84 4.85 -2.07
N LYS A 54 25.70 5.47 -2.89
CA LYS A 54 25.46 5.65 -4.34
C LYS A 54 25.28 4.33 -5.10
N GLN A 55 25.89 3.23 -4.66
CA GLN A 55 25.70 1.91 -5.27
C GLN A 55 24.27 1.41 -5.01
N ILE A 56 23.76 1.57 -3.79
CA ILE A 56 22.38 1.23 -3.43
C ILE A 56 21.38 2.09 -4.20
N ILE A 57 21.65 3.38 -4.39
CA ILE A 57 20.74 4.24 -5.16
C ILE A 57 20.68 3.81 -6.64
N LYS A 58 21.79 3.35 -7.22
CA LYS A 58 21.89 3.01 -8.65
C LYS A 58 21.38 1.62 -9.02
N MET A 59 21.42 0.65 -8.11
CA MET A 59 20.94 -0.71 -8.38
C MET A 59 19.42 -0.72 -8.62
N SER A 60 18.95 -1.71 -9.38
CA SER A 60 17.51 -1.95 -9.51
C SER A 60 16.90 -2.33 -8.16
N TYR A 61 15.57 -2.29 -8.04
CA TYR A 61 14.94 -2.72 -6.79
C TYR A 61 15.16 -4.21 -6.51
N LEU A 62 15.16 -5.04 -7.55
CA LEU A 62 15.43 -6.47 -7.42
C LEU A 62 16.87 -6.72 -6.94
N ASP A 63 17.85 -6.05 -7.53
CA ASP A 63 19.26 -6.14 -7.11
C ASP A 63 19.45 -5.68 -5.66
N PHE A 64 18.68 -4.66 -5.24
CA PHE A 64 18.66 -4.21 -3.85
C PHE A 64 18.20 -5.28 -2.88
N LEU A 65 17.16 -6.04 -3.22
CA LEU A 65 16.71 -7.16 -2.39
C LEU A 65 17.78 -8.25 -2.28
N PHE A 66 18.47 -8.58 -3.38
CA PHE A 66 19.58 -9.51 -3.34
C PHE A 66 20.77 -8.98 -2.52
N TYR A 67 21.08 -7.69 -2.64
CA TYR A 67 22.15 -7.04 -1.88
C TYR A 67 21.86 -6.97 -0.38
N SER A 68 20.60 -6.75 0.00
CA SER A 68 20.22 -6.69 1.41
C SER A 68 20.14 -8.06 2.07
N PHE A 69 19.98 -9.13 1.28
CA PHE A 69 19.76 -10.47 1.82
C PHE A 69 20.91 -10.95 2.71
N GLY A 70 20.60 -11.25 3.98
CA GLY A 70 21.58 -11.65 5.00
C GLY A 70 22.50 -10.52 5.49
N ASN A 71 22.33 -9.28 5.02
CA ASN A 71 23.17 -8.15 5.39
C ASN A 71 22.65 -7.47 6.68
N THR A 72 22.98 -8.06 7.83
CA THR A 72 22.59 -7.55 9.15
C THR A 72 23.24 -6.21 9.50
N ASP A 73 24.40 -5.91 8.92
CA ASP A 73 25.10 -4.64 9.17
C ASP A 73 24.32 -3.47 8.54
N LEU A 74 23.85 -3.65 7.29
CA LEU A 74 23.01 -2.66 6.61
C LEU A 74 21.68 -2.44 7.34
N GLU A 75 21.07 -3.52 7.83
CA GLU A 75 19.85 -3.48 8.65
C GLU A 75 20.05 -2.62 9.91
N ASN A 76 21.13 -2.85 10.65
CA ASN A 76 21.46 -2.09 11.85
C ASN A 76 21.84 -0.64 11.56
N GLU A 77 22.59 -0.38 10.48
CA GLU A 77 23.02 0.96 10.07
C GLU A 77 21.81 1.87 9.79
N TYR A 78 20.82 1.36 9.04
CA TYR A 78 19.65 2.12 8.62
C TYR A 78 18.44 1.97 9.55
N LYS A 79 18.51 1.09 10.56
CA LYS A 79 17.44 0.79 11.52
C LYS A 79 16.13 0.37 10.84
N ILE A 80 16.25 -0.42 9.78
CA ILE A 80 15.10 -0.95 9.03
C ILE A 80 14.93 -2.40 9.44
N SER A 81 13.95 -2.69 10.30
CA SER A 81 13.66 -4.05 10.79
C SER A 81 13.53 -5.04 9.64
N ASP A 82 14.17 -6.20 9.78
CA ASP A 82 14.06 -7.33 8.86
C ASP A 82 14.57 -7.04 7.44
N LEU A 83 15.31 -5.95 7.23
CA LEU A 83 15.89 -5.62 5.91
C LEU A 83 16.73 -6.78 5.35
N SER A 84 17.41 -7.52 6.22
CA SER A 84 18.17 -8.71 5.84
C SER A 84 17.30 -9.87 5.31
N GLN A 85 15.98 -9.84 5.58
CA GLN A 85 14.99 -10.84 5.16
C GLN A 85 14.11 -10.38 4.00
N TYR A 86 14.27 -9.15 3.48
CA TYR A 86 13.35 -8.61 2.49
C TYR A 86 13.29 -9.38 1.18
N LEU A 87 14.39 -10.02 0.73
CA LEU A 87 14.33 -10.94 -0.41
C LEU A 87 13.37 -12.11 -0.14
N PHE A 88 13.42 -12.70 1.05
CA PHE A 88 12.52 -13.78 1.45
C PHE A 88 11.07 -13.30 1.50
N PHE A 89 10.82 -12.13 2.10
CA PHE A 89 9.49 -11.52 2.12
C PHE A 89 8.96 -11.24 0.71
N ALA A 90 9.78 -10.72 -0.19
CA ALA A 90 9.38 -10.50 -1.59
C ALA A 90 8.99 -11.80 -2.29
N LEU A 91 9.69 -12.92 -2.03
CA LEU A 91 9.30 -14.23 -2.56
C LEU A 91 7.98 -14.73 -2.00
N GLN A 92 7.74 -14.59 -0.69
CA GLN A 92 6.47 -14.99 -0.10
C GLN A 92 5.32 -14.12 -0.62
N LEU A 93 5.56 -12.81 -0.81
CA LEU A 93 4.60 -11.91 -1.43
C LEU A 93 4.25 -12.34 -2.86
N LEU A 94 5.26 -12.69 -3.66
CA LEU A 94 5.05 -13.22 -5.01
C LEU A 94 4.24 -14.52 -4.98
N ARG A 95 4.49 -15.42 -4.02
CA ARG A 95 3.70 -16.66 -3.84
C ARG A 95 2.23 -16.38 -3.49
N LEU A 96 1.97 -15.42 -2.60
CA LEU A 96 0.60 -15.00 -2.28
C LEU A 96 -0.13 -14.47 -3.51
N CYS A 97 0.52 -13.58 -4.28
CA CYS A 97 -0.07 -12.98 -5.47
C CYS A 97 -0.14 -13.94 -6.67
N CYS A 98 0.71 -14.96 -6.72
CA CYS A 98 0.83 -15.90 -7.85
C CYS A 98 0.40 -17.33 -7.46
N LYS A 99 -0.62 -17.47 -6.61
CA LYS A 99 -1.02 -18.73 -5.92
C LYS A 99 -1.05 -20.03 -6.75
N ASP A 100 -1.35 -19.95 -8.05
CA ASP A 100 -1.46 -21.12 -8.94
C ASP A 100 -0.20 -21.34 -9.80
N GLN A 101 0.92 -20.71 -9.44
CA GLN A 101 2.14 -20.66 -10.24
C GLN A 101 3.37 -20.99 -9.39
N GLU A 102 4.35 -21.68 -9.98
CA GLU A 102 5.56 -22.06 -9.28
C GLU A 102 6.49 -20.84 -9.14
N VAL A 103 6.76 -20.40 -7.91
CA VAL A 103 7.73 -19.33 -7.58
C VAL A 103 8.96 -19.93 -6.89
N LYS A 104 10.12 -19.82 -7.55
CA LYS A 104 11.39 -20.37 -7.05
C LYS A 104 12.57 -19.44 -7.29
N ILE A 105 13.61 -19.62 -6.47
CA ILE A 105 14.94 -19.08 -6.75
C ILE A 105 15.81 -20.19 -7.28
N PHE A 106 16.52 -19.92 -8.36
CA PHE A 106 17.53 -20.82 -8.90
C PHE A 106 18.70 -19.98 -9.44
N GLN A 107 19.93 -20.34 -9.07
CA GLN A 107 21.16 -19.66 -9.52
C GLN A 107 21.09 -18.13 -9.38
N GLY A 108 20.61 -17.61 -8.25
CA GLY A 108 20.52 -16.17 -7.99
C GLY A 108 19.45 -15.42 -8.79
N ASN A 109 18.54 -16.13 -9.46
CA ASN A 109 17.44 -15.53 -10.22
C ASN A 109 16.09 -16.01 -9.69
N ILE A 110 15.08 -15.14 -9.74
CA ILE A 110 13.70 -15.48 -9.42
C ILE A 110 13.01 -15.99 -10.69
N PHE A 111 12.28 -17.10 -10.55
CA PHE A 111 11.48 -17.69 -11.62
C PHE A 111 10.02 -17.79 -11.20
N ILE A 112 9.13 -17.45 -12.14
CA ILE A 112 7.69 -17.71 -12.05
C ILE A 112 7.31 -18.54 -13.28
N ASN A 113 6.78 -19.76 -13.07
CA ASN A 113 6.49 -20.71 -14.16
C ASN A 113 7.67 -20.91 -15.13
N ASN A 114 8.88 -21.09 -14.59
CA ASN A 114 10.15 -21.20 -15.34
C ASN A 114 10.54 -19.97 -16.18
N LYS A 115 9.84 -18.84 -16.07
CA LYS A 115 10.25 -17.57 -16.67
C LYS A 115 11.08 -16.75 -15.68
N ILE A 116 12.24 -16.28 -16.13
CA ILE A 116 13.09 -15.38 -15.34
C ILE A 116 12.35 -14.07 -15.10
N VAL A 117 12.31 -13.63 -13.84
CA VAL A 117 11.86 -12.31 -13.44
C VAL A 117 13.06 -11.37 -13.52
N THR A 118 13.17 -10.61 -14.60
CA THR A 118 14.19 -9.56 -14.75
C THR A 118 13.87 -8.38 -13.81
N PRO A 119 14.83 -7.47 -13.57
CA PRO A 119 14.56 -6.26 -12.79
C PRO A 119 13.36 -5.45 -13.28
N GLU A 120 13.18 -5.32 -14.59
CA GLU A 120 12.06 -4.60 -15.19
C GLU A 120 10.73 -5.32 -14.94
N ILE A 121 10.72 -6.65 -15.09
CA ILE A 121 9.54 -7.47 -14.77
C ILE A 121 9.21 -7.33 -13.28
N PHE A 122 10.21 -7.36 -12.40
CA PHE A 122 10.00 -7.22 -10.96
C PHE A 122 9.38 -5.88 -10.60
N ASP A 123 9.89 -4.77 -11.15
CA ASP A 123 9.35 -3.43 -10.88
C ASP A 123 7.91 -3.29 -11.38
N ASP A 124 7.59 -3.89 -12.52
CA ASP A 124 6.22 -3.93 -13.03
C ASP A 124 5.29 -4.79 -12.16
N LEU A 125 5.73 -5.97 -11.72
CA LEU A 125 4.98 -6.82 -10.77
C LEU A 125 4.76 -6.07 -9.45
N ARG A 126 5.79 -5.41 -8.91
CA ARG A 126 5.72 -4.58 -7.71
C ARG A 126 4.66 -3.48 -7.86
N ARG A 127 4.64 -2.77 -8.99
CA ARG A 127 3.64 -1.74 -9.27
C ARG A 127 2.23 -2.31 -9.35
N ILE A 128 2.06 -3.48 -10.00
CA ILE A 128 0.76 -4.16 -10.05
C ILE A 128 0.29 -4.53 -8.63
N ILE A 129 1.15 -5.14 -7.81
CA ILE A 129 0.80 -5.59 -6.45
C ILE A 129 0.34 -4.42 -5.57
N ILE A 130 1.08 -3.31 -5.62
CA ILE A 130 0.76 -2.09 -4.85
C ILE A 130 -0.61 -1.53 -5.25
N ILE A 131 -0.87 -1.40 -6.56
CA ILE A 131 -2.14 -0.87 -7.05
C ILE A 131 -3.31 -1.83 -6.81
N GLN A 132 -3.11 -3.13 -7.07
CA GLN A 132 -4.15 -4.16 -6.99
C GLN A 132 -4.68 -4.33 -5.56
N ASN A 133 -3.81 -4.18 -4.56
CA ASN A 133 -4.15 -4.37 -3.16
C ASN A 133 -4.35 -3.06 -2.37
N GLU A 134 -4.29 -1.90 -3.04
CA GLU A 134 -4.43 -0.57 -2.42
C GLU A 134 -3.40 -0.35 -1.30
N ILE A 135 -2.14 -0.75 -1.53
CA ILE A 135 -1.03 -0.40 -0.63
C ILE A 135 -0.83 1.12 -0.73
N ASP A 136 -0.81 1.77 0.43
CA ASP A 136 -0.62 3.21 0.56
C ASP A 136 0.86 3.60 0.37
N PHE A 137 1.33 3.43 -0.87
CA PHE A 137 2.71 3.69 -1.29
C PHE A 137 2.75 4.14 -2.75
N ASP A 138 3.29 5.32 -3.01
CA ASP A 138 3.53 5.80 -4.38
C ASP A 138 4.98 5.50 -4.79
N ILE A 139 5.15 4.59 -5.77
CA ILE A 139 6.46 4.18 -6.29
C ILE A 139 7.19 5.33 -6.99
N ASP A 140 6.45 6.22 -7.66
CA ASP A 140 7.01 7.26 -8.52
C ASP A 140 7.26 8.55 -7.74
N GLU A 141 6.76 8.66 -6.51
CA GLU A 141 6.95 9.84 -5.66
C GLU A 141 8.38 9.91 -5.10
N PHE A 142 9.05 11.02 -5.40
CA PHE A 142 10.32 11.36 -4.77
C PHE A 142 10.06 12.13 -3.46
N LEU A 143 10.55 11.58 -2.35
CA LEU A 143 10.60 12.25 -1.06
C LEU A 143 12.05 12.40 -0.64
N ASN A 144 12.42 13.57 -0.10
CA ASN A 144 13.72 13.71 0.51
C ASN A 144 13.75 12.97 1.87
N TYR A 145 14.94 12.68 2.38
CA TYR A 145 15.11 11.92 3.61
C TYR A 145 14.37 12.54 4.81
N ASP A 146 14.42 13.87 4.94
CA ASP A 146 13.82 14.58 6.08
C ASP A 146 12.29 14.54 6.01
N THR A 147 11.68 14.65 4.82
CA THR A 147 10.24 14.48 4.62
C THR A 147 9.82 13.06 4.98
N GLU A 148 10.56 12.05 4.53
CA GLU A 148 10.27 10.64 4.80
C GLU A 148 10.29 10.36 6.31
N GLN A 149 11.30 10.87 7.02
CA GLN A 149 11.39 10.72 8.47
C GLN A 149 10.26 11.44 9.20
N LYS A 150 9.89 12.65 8.77
CA LYS A 150 8.73 13.37 9.32
C LYS A 150 7.43 12.59 9.11
N LEU A 151 7.27 11.94 7.97
CA LEU A 151 6.10 11.12 7.65
C LEU A 151 6.02 9.86 8.49
N LEU A 152 7.13 9.12 8.62
CA LEU A 152 7.20 7.94 9.49
C LEU A 152 6.85 8.34 10.92
N ASN A 153 7.43 9.45 11.41
CA ASN A 153 7.11 9.97 12.74
C ASN A 153 5.64 10.38 12.86
N ALA A 154 5.07 11.07 11.89
CA ALA A 154 3.65 11.45 11.90
C ALA A 154 2.72 10.23 11.90
N GLN A 155 3.02 9.18 11.13
CA GLN A 155 2.27 7.92 11.16
C GLN A 155 2.35 7.26 12.54
N HIS A 156 3.53 7.22 13.16
CA HIS A 156 3.70 6.69 14.51
C HIS A 156 3.00 7.53 15.58
N SER A 157 2.88 8.85 15.40
CA SER A 157 2.19 9.76 16.31
C SER A 157 0.67 9.63 16.22
N VAL A 158 0.10 9.61 15.01
CA VAL A 158 -1.34 9.41 14.78
C VAL A 158 -1.79 8.06 15.36
N ASN A 159 -0.98 7.02 15.17
CA ASN A 159 -1.26 5.72 15.79
C ASN A 159 -1.29 5.81 17.33
N LYS A 160 -0.53 6.68 17.99
CA LYS A 160 -0.53 6.80 19.47
C LYS A 160 -1.71 7.58 20.04
N GLU A 161 -2.39 8.40 19.23
CA GLU A 161 -3.43 9.32 19.72
C GLU A 161 -4.87 8.83 19.45
N GLU A 162 -5.08 7.91 18.50
CA GLU A 162 -6.41 7.31 18.24
C GLU A 162 -6.61 6.00 19.01
N ASN A 163 -7.86 5.70 19.39
CA ASN A 163 -8.29 4.37 19.83
C ASN A 163 -7.82 3.35 18.77
N GLN A 164 -6.71 2.66 19.02
CA GLN A 164 -6.06 1.79 18.04
C GLN A 164 -6.92 0.55 17.77
N ALA A 165 -7.88 0.69 16.85
CA ALA A 165 -8.59 -0.45 16.29
C ALA A 165 -7.59 -1.31 15.51
N ASN A 166 -7.49 -2.58 15.89
CA ASN A 166 -6.68 -3.56 15.20
C ASN A 166 -7.48 -4.13 14.01
N ILE A 167 -6.87 -5.04 13.23
CA ILE A 167 -7.53 -5.61 12.06
C ILE A 167 -8.76 -6.46 12.40
N GLU A 168 -8.78 -7.11 13.56
CA GLU A 168 -9.92 -7.88 14.08
C GLU A 168 -11.10 -6.94 14.37
N ASP A 169 -10.85 -5.80 15.02
CA ASP A 169 -11.87 -4.78 15.28
C ASP A 169 -12.52 -4.26 13.99
N TYR A 170 -11.72 -4.07 12.92
CA TYR A 170 -12.24 -3.68 11.61
C TYR A 170 -13.08 -4.79 10.96
N ILE A 171 -12.67 -6.06 11.12
CA ILE A 171 -13.42 -7.21 10.60
C ILE A 171 -14.78 -7.31 11.28
N ASP A 172 -14.80 -7.28 12.62
CA ASP A 172 -16.02 -7.33 13.43
C ASP A 172 -16.96 -6.17 13.10
N SER A 173 -16.40 -4.96 13.00
CA SER A 173 -17.16 -3.77 12.65
C SER A 173 -17.83 -3.90 11.27
N LEU A 174 -17.13 -4.46 10.27
CA LEU A 174 -17.69 -4.65 8.94
C LEU A 174 -18.77 -5.74 8.92
N ILE A 175 -18.55 -6.84 9.65
CA ILE A 175 -19.51 -7.95 9.81
C ILE A 175 -20.82 -7.42 10.36
N ILE A 176 -20.76 -6.64 11.44
CA ILE A 176 -21.92 -6.04 12.10
C ILE A 176 -22.58 -5.01 11.16
N ALA A 177 -21.81 -4.06 10.62
CA ALA A 177 -22.32 -2.96 9.81
C ALA A 177 -23.01 -3.42 8.53
N MET A 178 -22.50 -4.47 7.89
CA MET A 178 -23.03 -4.98 6.62
C MET A 178 -23.92 -6.21 6.77
N ASN A 179 -24.05 -6.76 7.98
CA ASN A 179 -24.74 -8.03 8.25
C ASN A 179 -24.26 -9.16 7.32
N ILE A 180 -22.94 -9.40 7.30
CA ILE A 180 -22.27 -10.41 6.47
C ILE A 180 -21.54 -11.44 7.32
N SER A 181 -21.26 -12.63 6.79
CA SER A 181 -20.50 -13.65 7.51
C SER A 181 -19.00 -13.36 7.50
N GLU A 182 -18.30 -13.89 8.51
CA GLU A 182 -16.84 -13.93 8.57
C GLU A 182 -16.24 -14.61 7.33
N GLU A 183 -16.83 -15.73 6.89
CA GLU A 183 -16.41 -16.42 5.66
C GLU A 183 -16.44 -15.50 4.44
N ARG A 184 -17.45 -14.63 4.34
CA ARG A 184 -17.52 -13.65 3.24
C ARG A 184 -16.44 -12.58 3.35
N VAL A 185 -16.07 -12.17 4.56
CA VAL A 185 -14.96 -11.24 4.78
C VAL A 185 -13.63 -11.90 4.43
N MET A 186 -13.40 -13.13 4.88
CA MET A 186 -12.19 -13.91 4.61
C MET A 186 -11.88 -14.01 3.10
N HIS A 187 -12.90 -14.23 2.27
CA HIS A 187 -12.76 -14.31 0.81
C HIS A 187 -12.78 -12.94 0.10
N MET A 188 -12.99 -11.85 0.83
CA MET A 188 -12.92 -10.50 0.28
C MET A 188 -11.47 -10.11 0.01
N THR A 189 -11.21 -9.40 -1.09
CA THR A 189 -9.88 -8.84 -1.32
C THR A 189 -9.58 -7.72 -0.33
N ILE A 190 -8.33 -7.58 0.09
CA ILE A 190 -7.88 -6.53 1.03
C ILE A 190 -8.33 -5.14 0.55
N ARG A 191 -8.14 -4.86 -0.75
CA ARG A 191 -8.62 -3.63 -1.37
C ARG A 191 -10.13 -3.44 -1.21
N LYS A 192 -10.94 -4.47 -1.43
CA LYS A 192 -12.41 -4.36 -1.35
C LYS A 192 -12.86 -4.14 0.09
N PHE A 193 -12.22 -4.81 1.04
CA PHE A 193 -12.47 -4.64 2.47
C PHE A 193 -12.31 -3.18 2.89
N TRP A 194 -11.14 -2.58 2.64
CA TRP A 194 -10.88 -1.19 3.01
C TRP A 194 -11.79 -0.21 2.27
N ARG A 195 -12.14 -0.50 1.02
CA ARG A 195 -13.09 0.34 0.27
C ARG A 195 -14.50 0.31 0.87
N TYR A 196 -14.93 -0.81 1.42
CA TYR A 196 -16.23 -0.90 2.10
C TYR A 196 -16.22 -0.16 3.43
N ILE A 197 -15.16 -0.31 4.24
CA ILE A 197 -14.98 0.49 5.47
C ILE A 197 -15.07 1.99 5.16
N LYS A 198 -14.24 2.49 4.22
CA LYS A 198 -14.23 3.91 3.82
C LYS A 198 -15.61 4.37 3.30
N ARG A 199 -16.28 3.53 2.51
CA ARG A 199 -17.60 3.87 1.96
C ARG A 199 -18.68 3.91 3.03
N TYR A 200 -18.65 2.99 3.98
CA TYR A 200 -19.58 2.95 5.11
C TYR A 200 -19.41 4.19 6.01
N GLN A 201 -18.17 4.54 6.36
CA GLN A 201 -17.88 5.76 7.12
C GLN A 201 -18.41 7.03 6.43
N LEU A 202 -18.24 7.14 5.11
CA LEU A 202 -18.80 8.25 4.34
C LEU A 202 -20.34 8.25 4.31
N HIS A 203 -20.95 7.07 4.23
CA HIS A 203 -22.40 6.93 4.24
C HIS A 203 -23.00 7.38 5.58
N GLU A 204 -22.45 6.90 6.70
CA GLU A 204 -22.89 7.25 8.05
C GLU A 204 -22.67 8.75 8.32
N GLY A 205 -21.47 9.26 8.01
CA GLY A 205 -21.15 10.68 8.18
C GLY A 205 -22.06 11.59 7.35
N TYR A 206 -22.33 11.21 6.09
CA TYR A 206 -23.27 11.95 5.24
C TYR A 206 -24.69 11.94 5.81
N THR A 207 -25.18 10.79 6.27
CA THR A 207 -26.54 10.63 6.81
C THR A 207 -26.72 11.44 8.09
N ILE A 208 -25.75 11.38 9.01
CA ILE A 208 -25.75 12.17 10.25
C ILE A 208 -25.74 13.66 9.93
N ALA A 209 -24.82 14.11 9.08
CA ALA A 209 -24.68 15.52 8.72
C ALA A 209 -25.95 16.05 8.04
N LYS A 210 -26.52 15.31 7.09
CA LYS A 210 -27.77 15.70 6.43
C LYS A 210 -28.96 15.71 7.37
N THR A 211 -29.04 14.77 8.30
CA THR A 211 -30.11 14.76 9.31
C THR A 211 -30.01 15.99 10.22
N GLY A 212 -28.79 16.37 10.65
CA GLY A 212 -28.55 17.57 11.45
C GLY A 212 -28.83 18.88 10.70
N GLU A 213 -28.56 18.92 9.40
CA GLU A 213 -28.93 20.04 8.53
C GLU A 213 -30.45 20.15 8.36
N CYS A 214 -31.12 19.03 8.08
CA CYS A 214 -32.58 18.99 7.90
C CYS A 214 -33.36 19.28 9.19
N SER A 215 -32.80 19.00 10.37
CA SER A 215 -33.42 19.33 11.65
C SER A 215 -33.31 20.81 12.03
N GLY A 216 -32.49 21.59 11.31
CA GLY A 216 -32.20 22.98 11.61
C GLY A 216 -31.29 23.18 12.84
N MET A 217 -30.74 22.10 13.42
CA MET A 217 -29.83 22.17 14.57
C MET A 217 -28.41 22.60 14.17
N VAL A 218 -28.00 22.32 12.94
CA VAL A 218 -26.65 22.61 12.43
C VAL A 218 -26.74 23.18 11.02
N SER A 219 -26.02 24.27 10.77
CA SER A 219 -25.85 24.82 9.43
C SER A 219 -24.38 24.72 9.01
N PHE A 220 -24.11 24.04 7.90
CA PHE A 220 -22.75 23.88 7.38
C PHE A 220 -22.39 25.07 6.47
N LYS A 221 -21.16 25.58 6.61
CA LYS A 221 -20.64 26.67 5.75
C LYS A 221 -20.42 26.22 4.31
N GLU A 222 -20.09 24.94 4.13
CA GLU A 222 -19.85 24.30 2.84
C GLU A 222 -20.84 23.15 2.63
N PRO A 223 -21.20 22.83 1.38
CA PRO A 223 -22.12 21.73 1.09
C PRO A 223 -21.53 20.40 1.53
N ILE A 224 -22.32 19.61 2.26
CA ILE A 224 -21.94 18.27 2.71
C ILE A 224 -21.58 17.40 1.49
N LYS A 225 -20.35 16.86 1.47
CA LYS A 225 -19.86 16.00 0.39
C LYS A 225 -20.70 14.72 0.30
N HIS A 226 -21.20 14.41 -0.90
CA HIS A 226 -22.04 13.23 -1.10
C HIS A 226 -21.26 11.93 -0.84
N TRP A 227 -21.89 10.95 -0.20
CA TRP A 227 -21.25 9.70 0.21
C TRP A 227 -20.76 8.82 -0.96
N MET A 228 -21.25 9.03 -2.19
CA MET A 228 -20.78 8.37 -3.41
C MET A 228 -19.59 9.07 -4.09
N ALA A 229 -19.08 10.16 -3.52
CA ALA A 229 -17.92 10.86 -4.08
C ALA A 229 -16.67 9.96 -4.18
N SER A 230 -15.67 10.43 -4.93
CA SER A 230 -14.40 9.73 -5.08
C SER A 230 -13.76 9.44 -3.71
N LEU A 231 -13.26 8.22 -3.56
CA LEU A 231 -12.44 7.80 -2.42
C LEU A 231 -10.96 8.16 -2.61
N GLU A 232 -10.57 8.64 -3.80
CA GLU A 232 -9.21 9.08 -4.04
C GLU A 232 -8.96 10.42 -3.34
N VAL A 233 -7.83 10.52 -2.65
CA VAL A 233 -7.36 11.75 -2.04
C VAL A 233 -6.41 12.41 -3.04
N ASP A 234 -6.74 13.64 -3.46
CA ASP A 234 -6.09 14.31 -4.60
C ASP A 234 -4.59 14.58 -4.40
N ASP A 235 -4.10 14.68 -3.15
CA ASP A 235 -2.67 14.65 -2.81
C ASP A 235 -2.54 14.48 -1.28
N LYS A 236 -2.13 13.29 -0.84
CA LYS A 236 -1.97 12.94 0.58
C LYS A 236 -0.98 13.86 1.31
N TYR A 237 -0.10 14.52 0.56
CA TYR A 237 1.01 15.32 1.10
C TYR A 237 0.91 16.80 0.76
N LYS A 238 -0.22 17.28 0.24
CA LYS A 238 -0.41 18.68 -0.17
C LYS A 238 0.03 19.65 0.93
N ASN A 239 -0.36 19.38 2.17
CA ASN A 239 -0.05 20.25 3.31
C ASN A 239 1.45 20.24 3.67
N ILE A 240 2.11 19.07 3.60
CA ILE A 240 3.54 18.94 3.90
C ILE A 240 4.40 19.55 2.77
N LYS A 241 3.97 19.39 1.52
CA LYS A 241 4.58 20.03 0.33
C LYS A 241 4.44 21.56 0.38
N MET A 242 3.32 22.07 0.92
CA MET A 242 3.12 23.51 1.14
C MET A 242 4.11 24.06 2.18
N ASP A 243 4.31 23.36 3.31
CA ASP A 243 5.29 23.76 4.33
C ASP A 243 6.74 23.77 3.80
N GLU A 244 7.14 22.80 2.96
CA GLU A 244 8.48 22.80 2.35
C GLU A 244 8.72 23.97 1.40
N ASN A 245 7.71 24.35 0.62
CA ASN A 245 7.82 25.49 -0.29
C ASN A 245 7.85 26.83 0.49
N GLU A 246 7.07 26.95 1.56
CA GLU A 246 7.14 28.11 2.47
C GLU A 246 8.51 28.22 3.14
N LEU A 247 9.09 27.10 3.59
CA LEU A 247 10.43 27.06 4.16
C LEU A 247 11.51 27.47 3.14
N LYS A 248 11.43 26.99 1.89
CA LYS A 248 12.36 27.38 0.81
C LYS A 248 12.25 28.87 0.45
N SER A 249 11.05 29.45 0.48
CA SER A 249 10.83 30.88 0.23
C SER A 249 11.35 31.80 1.34
N LYS A 250 11.64 31.27 2.54
CA LYS A 250 12.22 32.02 3.67
C LYS A 250 13.74 31.94 3.72
N VAL A 251 14.35 31.07 2.92
CA VAL A 251 15.81 30.83 2.86
C VAL A 251 16.42 31.32 1.53
N SER A 252 15.58 31.72 0.57
CA SER A 252 15.98 32.47 -0.63
C SER A 252 15.75 33.96 -0.43
#